data_AF-A0A954TTP6-F1
#
_entry.id   AF-A0A954TTP6-F1
#
_cell.length_a   1.000
_cell.length_b   1.000
_cell.length_c   1.000
_cell.angle_alpha   90.00
_cell.angle_beta   90.00
_cell.angle_gamma   90.00
#
_symmetry.space_group_name_H-M   'P 1'
#
loop_
_entity.id
_entity.type
_entity.pdbx_description
1 polymer ?
#
loop_
_entity_poly.entity_id
_entity_poly.type
_entity_poly.pdbx_seq_one_letter_code
_entity_poly.pdbx_strand_id
1 'polypeptide(L)'
;MRKVILIAASICLLGITAARAEDQTKEDEPSIWMKQKLVYSQRILNGLATEDFDLIAENATAMKGLSRIEAFVRGKTEGYRTHLKTFEFATNELIRNSEQANLDGATLAFTQMTISCVNCHKVIRDN
;
A
#
# COMPACT_ATOMS: atom_id res chain seq x y z
N MET A 1 12.95 66.43 -33.92
CA MET A 1 11.50 66.47 -34.20
C MET A 1 10.98 65.05 -34.33
N ARG A 2 9.92 64.74 -33.58
CA ARG A 2 9.28 63.43 -33.38
C ARG A 2 8.42 63.07 -34.60
N LYS A 3 8.58 61.90 -35.21
CA LYS A 3 7.59 61.24 -36.11
C LYS A 3 7.75 59.71 -35.97
N VAL A 4 7.02 59.07 -35.06
CA VAL A 4 5.74 58.34 -35.24
C VAL A 4 5.92 56.96 -35.93
N ILE A 5 5.95 55.96 -35.04
CA ILE A 5 5.43 54.58 -35.07
C ILE A 5 4.76 54.11 -36.40
N LEU A 6 5.24 52.99 -36.92
CA LEU A 6 4.49 52.04 -37.73
C LEU A 6 4.58 50.64 -37.10
N ILE A 7 3.43 49.98 -37.01
CA ILE A 7 3.16 48.68 -36.39
C ILE A 7 3.22 47.57 -37.45
N ALA A 8 3.50 46.34 -36.97
CA ALA A 8 3.29 45.01 -37.57
C ALA A 8 4.36 44.47 -38.53
N ALA A 9 5.06 43.40 -38.12
CA ALA A 9 4.55 42.03 -38.26
C ALA A 9 5.51 41.01 -37.62
N SER A 10 4.91 40.02 -36.98
CA SER A 10 5.45 38.83 -36.33
C SER A 10 6.58 38.10 -37.09
N ILE A 11 7.49 37.48 -36.34
CA ILE A 11 7.64 36.02 -36.22
C ILE A 11 8.55 35.75 -35.02
N CYS A 12 7.93 35.22 -33.96
CA CYS A 12 8.57 34.75 -32.75
C CYS A 12 9.19 33.37 -33.05
N LEU A 13 10.51 33.28 -33.15
CA LEU A 13 11.21 31.99 -33.27
C LEU A 13 11.59 31.51 -31.86
N LEU A 14 10.58 31.09 -31.09
CA LEU A 14 10.75 30.32 -29.85
C LEU A 14 10.22 28.90 -30.07
N GLY A 15 11.12 27.92 -29.95
CA GLY A 15 10.87 26.49 -30.12
C GLY A 15 12.05 25.92 -30.89
N ILE A 16 12.94 25.12 -30.32
CA ILE A 16 12.66 23.86 -29.65
C ILE A 16 13.67 23.69 -28.50
N THR A 17 13.31 24.12 -27.29
CA THR A 17 13.74 23.35 -26.11
C THR A 17 12.65 22.31 -25.94
N ALA A 18 12.83 21.16 -26.57
CA ALA A 18 12.07 19.98 -26.23
C ALA A 18 12.26 19.79 -24.73
N ALA A 19 11.26 20.21 -23.97
CA ALA A 19 11.02 19.77 -22.63
C ALA A 19 11.05 18.24 -22.71
N ARG A 20 12.21 17.66 -22.42
CA ARG A 20 12.25 16.37 -21.77
C ARG A 20 11.51 16.66 -20.47
N ALA A 21 10.21 16.43 -20.51
CA ALA A 21 9.42 16.27 -19.31
C ALA A 21 10.21 15.25 -18.50
N GLU A 22 10.91 15.76 -17.50
CA GLU A 22 11.23 15.01 -16.32
C GLU A 22 9.88 14.55 -15.80
N ASP A 23 9.43 13.41 -16.31
CA ASP A 23 8.56 12.51 -15.59
C ASP A 23 9.41 11.94 -14.45
N GLN A 24 9.77 12.84 -13.52
CA GLN A 24 10.19 12.47 -12.19
C GLN A 24 8.94 11.86 -11.59
N THR A 25 8.85 10.53 -11.72
CA THR A 25 8.00 9.68 -10.90
C THR A 25 8.19 10.14 -9.47
N LYS A 26 7.27 10.96 -8.95
CA LYS A 26 7.23 11.27 -7.52
C LYS A 26 7.20 9.91 -6.84
N GLU A 27 8.18 9.61 -6.01
CA GLU A 27 8.09 8.46 -5.13
C GLU A 27 6.77 8.63 -4.35
N ASP A 28 5.78 7.80 -4.67
CA ASP A 28 4.48 7.89 -4.05
C ASP A 28 4.64 7.58 -2.57
N GLU A 29 4.53 8.62 -1.74
CA GLU A 29 4.48 8.50 -0.29
C GLU A 29 3.55 7.34 0.12
N PRO A 30 3.99 6.41 1.00
CA PRO A 30 3.19 5.26 1.35
C PRO A 30 1.83 5.71 1.86
N SER A 31 0.76 5.14 1.30
CA SER A 31 -0.59 5.49 1.73
C SER A 31 -0.75 5.27 3.24
N ILE A 32 -1.61 6.07 3.88
CA ILE A 32 -1.90 5.94 5.32
C ILE A 32 -2.30 4.50 5.70
N TRP A 33 -2.99 3.80 4.80
CA TRP A 33 -3.34 2.37 4.95
C TRP A 33 -2.10 1.50 5.04
N MET A 34 -1.12 1.70 4.17
CA MET A 34 0.11 0.91 4.16
C MET A 34 0.98 1.21 5.37
N LYS A 35 1.07 2.48 5.79
CA LYS A 35 1.76 2.86 7.05
C LYS A 35 1.15 2.13 8.24
N GLN A 36 -0.18 2.08 8.31
CA GLN A 36 -0.86 1.43 9.42
C GLN A 36 -0.81 -0.11 9.37
N LYS A 37 -0.87 -0.72 8.19
CA LYS A 37 -0.61 -2.15 8.02
C LYS A 37 0.79 -2.53 8.53
N LEU A 38 1.81 -1.72 8.26
CA LEU A 38 3.16 -1.96 8.77
C LEU A 38 3.20 -1.94 10.31
N VAL A 39 2.52 -0.99 10.95
CA VAL A 39 2.44 -0.91 12.42
C VAL A 39 1.80 -2.18 12.98
N TYR A 40 0.68 -2.64 12.41
CA TYR A 40 0.01 -3.85 12.90
C TYR A 40 0.87 -5.11 12.67
N SER A 41 1.57 -5.24 11.54
CA SER A 41 2.43 -6.40 11.31
C SER A 41 3.62 -6.46 12.27
N GLN A 42 4.22 -5.31 12.60
CA GLN A 42 5.29 -5.22 13.59
C GLN A 42 4.82 -5.62 15.00
N ARG A 43 3.60 -5.20 15.38
CA ARG A 43 3.02 -5.56 16.68
C ARG A 43 2.65 -7.04 16.76
N ILE A 44 2.14 -7.62 15.67
CA ILE A 44 1.91 -9.06 15.58
C ILE A 44 3.24 -9.82 15.73
N LEU A 45 4.30 -9.40 15.04
CA LEU A 45 5.63 -10.00 15.19
C LEU A 45 6.15 -9.88 16.62
N ASN A 46 5.95 -8.72 17.28
CA ASN A 46 6.29 -8.55 18.68
C ASN A 46 5.54 -9.56 19.56
N GLY A 47 4.23 -9.69 19.38
CA GLY A 47 3.42 -10.65 20.14
C GLY A 47 3.85 -12.10 19.92
N LEU A 48 4.22 -12.48 18.69
CA LEU A 48 4.79 -13.80 18.42
C LEU A 48 6.13 -14.02 19.14
N ALA A 49 7.01 -13.01 19.15
CA ALA A 49 8.31 -13.11 19.78
C ALA A 49 8.23 -13.15 21.33
N THR A 50 7.17 -12.61 21.91
CA THR A 50 6.95 -12.56 23.37
C THR A 50 5.85 -13.48 23.87
N GLU A 51 5.28 -14.32 23.00
CA GLU A 51 4.13 -15.20 23.31
C GLU A 51 2.92 -14.44 23.88
N ASP A 52 2.69 -13.20 23.42
CA ASP A 52 1.56 -12.36 23.80
C ASP A 52 0.40 -12.56 22.82
N PHE A 53 -0.45 -13.55 23.12
CA PHE A 53 -1.59 -13.92 22.27
C PHE A 53 -2.64 -12.81 22.14
N ASP A 54 -2.83 -12.00 23.18
CA ASP A 54 -3.77 -10.88 23.13
C ASP A 54 -3.26 -9.79 22.18
N LEU A 55 -1.97 -9.48 22.23
CA LEU A 55 -1.35 -8.52 21.31
C LEU A 55 -1.43 -9.01 19.86
N ILE A 56 -1.25 -10.32 19.61
CA ILE A 56 -1.42 -10.89 18.27
C ILE A 56 -2.88 -10.74 17.81
N ALA A 57 -3.85 -11.17 18.63
CA ALA A 57 -5.26 -11.17 18.29
C ALA A 57 -5.81 -9.75 18.06
N GLU A 58 -5.44 -8.79 18.91
CA GLU A 58 -5.84 -7.39 18.79
C GLU A 58 -5.35 -6.80 17.47
N ASN A 59 -4.06 -6.95 17.17
CA ASN A 59 -3.47 -6.34 15.98
C ASN A 59 -3.88 -7.06 14.69
N ALA A 60 -4.09 -8.38 14.72
CA ALA A 60 -4.68 -9.10 13.61
C ALA A 60 -6.13 -8.65 13.34
N THR A 61 -6.92 -8.42 14.39
CA THR A 61 -8.28 -7.88 14.26
C THR A 61 -8.29 -6.47 13.66
N ALA A 62 -7.40 -5.60 14.14
CA ALA A 62 -7.24 -4.26 13.58
C ALA A 62 -6.79 -4.28 12.11
N MET A 63 -5.82 -5.14 11.78
CA MET A 63 -5.33 -5.37 10.42
C MET A 63 -6.45 -5.81 9.46
N LYS A 64 -7.29 -6.76 9.89
CA LYS A 64 -8.44 -7.25 9.14
C LYS A 64 -9.46 -6.14 8.90
N GLY A 65 -9.77 -5.35 9.93
CA GLY A 65 -10.69 -4.20 9.83
C GLY A 65 -10.19 -3.16 8.83
N LEU A 66 -8.92 -2.77 8.94
CA LEU A 66 -8.27 -1.81 8.03
C LEU A 66 -8.32 -2.28 6.57
N SER A 67 -8.04 -3.56 6.33
CA SER A 67 -8.00 -4.13 4.98
C SER A 67 -9.38 -4.20 4.32
N ARG A 68 -10.45 -4.40 5.10
CA ARG A 68 -11.83 -4.32 4.59
C ARG A 68 -12.21 -2.91 4.17
N ILE A 69 -11.82 -1.91 4.95
CA ILE A 69 -12.09 -0.50 4.62
C ILE A 69 -11.32 -0.11 3.35
N GLU A 70 -10.04 -0.48 3.27
CA GLU A 70 -9.24 -0.25 2.06
C GLU A 70 -9.87 -0.93 0.83
N ALA A 71 -10.34 -2.18 0.97
CA ALA A 71 -10.98 -2.92 -0.10
C ALA A 71 -12.27 -2.25 -0.62
N PHE A 72 -13.02 -1.57 0.25
CA PHE A 72 -14.17 -0.77 -0.18
C PHE A 72 -13.76 0.40 -1.08
N VAL A 73 -12.59 1.00 -0.82
CA VAL A 73 -12.06 2.13 -1.58
C VAL A 73 -11.34 1.70 -2.86
N ARG A 74 -10.57 0.61 -2.82
CA ARG A 74 -9.64 0.17 -3.89
C ARG A 74 -10.02 -1.14 -4.57
N GLY A 75 -11.13 -1.78 -4.18
CA GLY A 75 -11.49 -3.14 -4.58
C GLY A 75 -11.87 -3.35 -6.06
N LYS A 76 -11.76 -2.33 -6.92
CA LYS A 76 -11.98 -2.40 -8.36
C LYS A 76 -10.69 -2.68 -9.16
N THR A 77 -9.52 -2.61 -8.53
CA THR A 77 -8.24 -2.91 -9.18
C THR A 77 -8.17 -4.39 -9.57
N GLU A 78 -7.77 -4.67 -10.80
CA GLU A 78 -7.60 -6.03 -11.32
C GLU A 78 -6.48 -6.74 -10.53
N GLY A 79 -6.65 -8.04 -10.25
CA GLY A 79 -5.70 -8.83 -9.44
C GLY A 79 -5.69 -8.53 -7.93
N TYR A 80 -6.07 -7.33 -7.50
CA TYR A 80 -6.12 -6.94 -6.08
C TYR A 80 -7.04 -7.83 -5.23
N ARG A 81 -8.22 -8.18 -5.76
CA ARG A 81 -9.23 -8.97 -5.04
C ARG A 81 -8.78 -10.40 -4.68
N THR A 82 -7.94 -11.01 -5.52
CA THR A 82 -7.45 -12.38 -5.28
C THR A 82 -6.49 -12.40 -4.09
N HIS A 83 -5.53 -11.49 -4.07
CA HIS A 83 -4.56 -11.37 -2.97
C HIS A 83 -5.22 -10.92 -1.66
N LEU A 84 -6.24 -10.05 -1.76
CA LEU A 84 -7.02 -9.64 -0.59
C LEU A 84 -7.67 -10.84 0.12
N LYS A 85 -8.21 -11.83 -0.61
CA LYS A 85 -8.81 -13.03 0.01
C LYS A 85 -7.78 -13.85 0.78
N THR A 86 -6.59 -14.05 0.21
CA THR A 86 -5.48 -14.74 0.89
C THR A 86 -5.04 -13.99 2.14
N PHE A 87 -4.98 -12.66 2.06
CA PHE A 87 -4.68 -11.80 3.20
C PHE A 87 -5.73 -11.93 4.32
N GLU A 88 -7.03 -11.84 3.97
CA GLU A 88 -8.12 -11.99 4.92
C GLU A 88 -8.11 -13.37 5.59
N PHE A 89 -7.86 -14.44 4.83
CA PHE A 89 -7.73 -15.79 5.38
C PHE A 89 -6.59 -15.88 6.41
N ALA A 90 -5.39 -15.42 6.05
CA ALA A 90 -4.24 -15.46 6.95
C ALA A 90 -4.48 -14.65 8.23
N THR A 91 -5.16 -13.51 8.11
CA THR A 91 -5.48 -12.66 9.27
C THR A 91 -6.52 -13.31 10.18
N ASN A 92 -7.49 -14.06 9.62
CA ASN A 92 -8.43 -14.86 10.42
C ASN A 92 -7.72 -16.00 11.15
N GLU A 93 -6.78 -16.66 10.48
CA GLU A 93 -6.01 -17.74 11.11
C GLU A 93 -5.09 -17.22 12.21
N LEU A 94 -4.54 -16.01 12.09
CA LEU A 94 -3.84 -15.34 13.19
C LEU A 94 -4.73 -15.17 14.42
N ILE A 95 -5.94 -14.63 14.23
CA ILE A 95 -6.91 -14.45 15.32
C ILE A 95 -7.25 -15.80 15.95
N ARG A 96 -7.67 -16.77 15.13
CA ARG A 96 -8.09 -18.10 15.58
C ARG A 96 -6.99 -18.85 16.34
N ASN A 97 -5.75 -18.83 15.84
CA ASN A 97 -4.65 -19.52 16.52
C ASN A 97 -4.22 -18.78 17.80
N SER A 98 -4.36 -17.46 17.86
CA SER A 98 -4.10 -16.70 19.08
C SER A 98 -5.13 -16.99 20.17
N GLU A 99 -6.43 -17.03 19.81
CA GLU A 99 -7.51 -17.41 20.73
C GLU A 99 -7.35 -18.84 21.28
N GLN A 100 -6.65 -19.71 20.55
CA GLN A 100 -6.35 -21.10 20.93
C GLN A 100 -4.99 -21.26 21.62
N ALA A 101 -4.26 -20.16 21.87
CA ALA A 101 -2.88 -20.17 22.37
C ALA A 101 -1.94 -21.07 21.55
N ASN A 102 -2.16 -21.16 20.23
CA ASN A 102 -1.37 -21.98 19.31
C ASN A 102 -0.31 -21.11 18.62
N LEU A 103 0.86 -20.99 19.25
CA LEU A 103 1.97 -20.14 18.75
C LEU A 103 2.48 -20.59 17.37
N ASP A 104 2.63 -21.90 17.14
CA ASP A 104 3.08 -22.44 15.86
C ASP A 104 2.08 -22.12 14.74
N GLY A 105 0.79 -22.29 15.02
CA GLY A 105 -0.29 -21.95 14.10
C GLY A 105 -0.34 -20.45 13.80
N ALA A 106 -0.17 -19.60 14.82
CA ALA A 106 -0.12 -18.15 14.66
C ALA A 106 1.11 -17.72 13.83
N THR A 107 2.26 -18.36 14.04
CA THR A 107 3.50 -18.11 13.29
C THR A 107 3.36 -18.49 11.82
N LEU A 108 2.74 -19.63 11.52
CA LEU A 108 2.45 -20.04 10.15
C LEU A 108 1.48 -19.05 9.47
N ALA A 109 0.44 -18.63 10.17
CA ALA A 109 -0.52 -17.64 9.67
C ALA A 109 0.14 -16.27 9.41
N PHE A 110 1.05 -15.82 10.28
CA PHE A 110 1.85 -14.60 10.07
C PHE A 110 2.72 -14.68 8.82
N THR A 111 3.37 -15.83 8.60
CA THR A 111 4.17 -16.09 7.41
C THR A 111 3.30 -15.99 6.15
N GLN A 112 2.13 -16.62 6.17
CA GLN A 112 1.18 -16.56 5.05
C GLN A 112 0.66 -15.14 4.78
N MET A 113 0.40 -14.36 5.85
CA MET A 113 0.03 -12.95 5.73
C MET A 113 1.15 -12.15 5.06
N THR A 114 2.40 -12.35 5.48
CA THR A 114 3.58 -11.67 4.91
C THR A 114 3.78 -12.01 3.43
N ILE A 115 3.61 -13.28 3.05
CA ILE A 115 3.63 -13.71 1.64
C ILE A 115 2.54 -12.98 0.84
N SER A 116 1.34 -12.84 1.40
CA SER A 116 0.22 -12.13 0.76
C SER A 116 0.54 -10.65 0.55
N CYS A 117 1.19 -9.98 1.51
CA CYS A 117 1.64 -8.59 1.36
C CYS A 117 2.55 -8.42 0.14
N VAL A 118 3.56 -9.28 0.01
CA VAL A 118 4.52 -9.23 -1.11
C VAL A 118 3.82 -9.52 -2.44
N ASN A 119 2.95 -10.53 -2.49
CA ASN A 119 2.24 -10.88 -3.72
C ASN A 119 1.27 -9.78 -4.18
N CYS A 120 0.55 -9.15 -3.25
CA CYS A 120 -0.28 -7.99 -3.57
C CYS A 120 0.58 -6.86 -4.14
N HIS A 121 1.72 -6.54 -3.51
CA HIS A 121 2.62 -5.49 -3.94
C HIS A 121 3.24 -5.71 -5.32
N LYS A 122 3.53 -6.97 -5.71
CA LYS A 122 3.94 -7.27 -7.08
C LYS A 122 2.87 -6.84 -8.08
N VAL A 123 1.62 -7.19 -7.84
CA VAL A 123 0.50 -6.86 -8.75
C VAL A 123 0.21 -5.36 -8.80
N ILE A 124 0.34 -4.62 -7.69
CA ILE A 124 -0.03 -3.19 -7.66
C ILE A 124 1.13 -2.23 -7.93
N ARG A 125 2.39 -2.70 -7.96
CA ARG A 125 3.55 -1.91 -8.40
C ARG A 125 3.84 -2.09 -9.89
N ASP A 126 3.58 -3.29 -10.40
CA ASP A 126 3.86 -3.64 -11.80
C ASP A 126 2.69 -3.29 -12.75
N ASN A 127 1.55 -2.83 -12.20
CA ASN A 127 0.39 -2.28 -12.92
C ASN A 127 0.22 -0.79 -12.62
#